data_AF-A0A135WJ17-F1
#
_entry.id   AF-A0A135WJ17-F1
#
_cell.length_a   1.000
_cell.length_b   1.000
_cell.length_c   1.000
_cell.angle_alpha   90.00
_cell.angle_beta   90.00
_cell.angle_gamma   90.00
#
_symmetry.space_group_name_H-M   'P 1'
#
loop_
_entity.id
_entity.type
_entity.pdbx_description
1 polymer ?
#
loop_
_entity_poly.entity_id
_entity_poly.type
_entity_poly.pdbx_seq_one_letter_code
_entity_poly.pdbx_strand_id
1 'polypeptide(L)'
;MAQYPLTPEGVKAKEEELCKLDDRELINQAVILSKDARAWIFKNFELTEEQAAYYNELHEDFNYYLGWQMASNVIGRQPITIEPIPAEASRASNSRKKTSVSVI
;
A
#
# COMPACT_ATOMS: atom_id res chain seq x y z
N MET A 1 4.80 -0.56 15.39
CA MET A 1 4.26 -1.55 14.45
C MET A 1 5.39 -2.07 13.60
N ALA A 2 5.42 -3.38 13.34
CA ALA A 2 6.41 -3.99 12.47
C ALA A 2 6.19 -3.58 11.01
N GLN A 3 7.23 -3.58 10.18
CA GLN A 3 7.05 -3.49 8.74
C GLN A 3 6.83 -4.90 8.16
N TYR A 4 6.01 -4.99 7.13
CA TYR A 4 5.75 -6.23 6.38
C TYR A 4 5.95 -5.98 4.88
N PRO A 5 6.29 -6.99 4.07
CA PRO A 5 6.35 -6.78 2.64
C PRO A 5 4.97 -6.39 2.08
N LEU A 6 4.92 -5.50 1.08
CA LEU A 6 3.65 -5.18 0.40
C LEU A 6 3.26 -6.31 -0.58
N THR A 7 2.85 -7.44 -0.01
CA THR A 7 2.35 -8.66 -0.68
C THR A 7 1.05 -9.13 -0.03
N PRO A 8 0.31 -10.09 -0.61
CA PRO A 8 -0.89 -10.66 0.02
C PRO A 8 -0.66 -11.14 1.45
N GLU A 9 0.44 -11.83 1.70
CA GLU A 9 0.79 -12.36 3.02
C GLU A 9 1.16 -11.25 4.00
N GLY A 10 1.90 -10.24 3.56
CA GLY A 10 2.29 -9.12 4.41
C GLY A 10 1.12 -8.18 4.75
N VAL A 11 0.20 -7.95 3.81
CA VAL A 11 -1.06 -7.23 4.08
C VAL A 11 -1.91 -7.98 5.09
N LYS A 12 -2.06 -9.30 4.93
CA LYS A 12 -2.77 -10.14 5.91
C LYS A 12 -2.12 -10.07 7.29
N ALA A 13 -0.79 -10.15 7.38
CA ALA A 13 -0.07 -10.04 8.65
C ALA A 13 -0.26 -8.66 9.31
N LYS A 14 -0.29 -7.58 8.51
CA LYS A 14 -0.60 -6.22 8.99
C LYS A 14 -2.03 -6.12 9.49
N GLU A 15 -3.00 -6.71 8.78
CA GLU A 15 -4.39 -6.76 9.22
C GLU A 15 -4.53 -7.49 10.56
N GLU A 16 -3.88 -8.63 10.71
CA GLU A 16 -3.84 -9.39 11.97
C GLU A 16 -3.18 -8.61 13.13
N GLU A 17 -2.15 -7.81 12.86
CA GLU A 17 -1.56 -6.89 13.84
C GLU A 17 -2.57 -5.80 14.25
N LEU A 18 -3.23 -5.16 13.27
CA LEU A 18 -4.23 -4.12 13.52
C LEU A 18 -5.42 -4.64 14.31
N CYS A 19 -5.93 -5.82 13.99
CA CYS A 19 -7.08 -6.42 14.68
C CYS A 19 -6.81 -6.77 16.15
N LYS A 20 -5.53 -6.88 16.56
CA LYS A 20 -5.13 -7.10 17.95
C LYS A 20 -5.04 -5.81 18.78
N LEU A 21 -5.06 -4.65 18.12
CA LEU A 21 -5.07 -3.36 18.81
C LEU A 21 -6.40 -3.15 19.53
N ASP A 22 -6.33 -2.42 20.64
CA ASP A 22 -7.55 -1.89 21.27
C ASP A 22 -8.19 -0.81 20.38
N ASP A 23 -9.46 -0.49 20.65
CA ASP A 23 -10.22 0.45 19.81
C ASP A 23 -9.58 1.84 19.74
N ARG A 24 -8.94 2.31 20.81
CA ARG A 24 -8.30 3.62 20.83
C ARG A 24 -7.06 3.62 19.94
N GLU A 25 -6.23 2.59 20.05
CA GLU A 25 -5.05 2.42 19.21
C GLU A 25 -5.43 2.23 17.74
N LEU A 26 -6.49 1.48 17.45
CA LEU A 26 -7.00 1.26 16.11
C LEU A 26 -7.55 2.56 15.48
N ILE A 27 -8.31 3.35 16.24
CA ILE A 27 -8.79 4.67 15.83
C ILE A 27 -7.60 5.60 15.55
N ASN A 28 -6.55 5.56 16.38
CA ASN A 28 -5.34 6.35 16.13
C ASN A 28 -4.69 5.97 14.80
N GLN A 29 -4.58 4.67 14.47
CA GLN A 29 -4.06 4.24 13.17
C GLN A 29 -4.92 4.75 12.02
N ALA A 30 -6.25 4.66 12.15
CA ALA A 30 -7.17 5.13 11.14
C ALA A 30 -7.12 6.65 10.92
N VAL A 31 -6.93 7.45 11.99
CA VAL A 31 -6.75 8.91 11.89
C VAL A 31 -5.43 9.26 11.20
N ILE A 32 -4.37 8.46 11.39
CA ILE A 32 -3.11 8.67 10.67
C ILE A 32 -3.32 8.33 9.18
N LEU A 33 -3.95 7.19 8.88
CA LEU A 33 -4.30 6.76 7.52
C LEU A 33 -5.14 7.78 6.76
N SER A 34 -6.18 8.33 7.39
CA SER A 34 -7.10 9.27 6.73
C SER A 34 -6.47 10.62 6.38
N LYS A 35 -5.30 10.94 6.98
CA LYS A 35 -4.55 12.16 6.67
C LYS A 35 -3.53 11.96 5.56
N ASP A 36 -2.84 10.83 5.55
CA ASP A 36 -1.82 10.53 4.55
C ASP A 36 -1.61 9.01 4.43
N ALA A 37 -2.29 8.40 3.44
CA ALA A 37 -2.19 6.97 3.18
C ALA A 37 -0.77 6.58 2.76
N ARG A 38 -0.16 7.38 1.87
CA ARG A 38 1.20 7.18 1.37
C ARG A 38 2.19 7.10 2.53
N ALA A 39 2.21 8.09 3.41
CA ALA A 39 3.12 8.08 4.56
C ALA A 39 2.86 6.90 5.50
N TRP A 40 1.60 6.53 5.72
CA TRP A 40 1.27 5.37 6.56
C TRP A 40 1.75 4.05 5.92
N ILE A 41 1.58 3.89 4.61
CA ILE A 41 2.03 2.72 3.85
C ILE A 41 3.56 2.60 3.93
N PHE A 42 4.30 3.68 3.67
CA PHE A 42 5.77 3.69 3.76
C PHE A 42 6.29 3.34 5.16
N LYS A 43 5.53 3.69 6.19
CA LYS A 43 5.89 3.38 7.58
C LYS A 43 5.58 1.93 7.95
N ASN A 44 4.57 1.31 7.34
CA ASN A 44 4.06 -0.01 7.74
C ASN A 44 4.42 -1.14 6.79
N PHE A 45 4.86 -0.82 5.58
CA PHE A 45 5.25 -1.80 4.58
C PHE A 45 6.67 -1.55 4.05
N GLU A 46 7.37 -2.64 3.79
CA GLU A 46 8.57 -2.66 2.97
C GLU A 46 8.15 -2.60 1.51
N LEU A 47 8.60 -1.56 0.82
CA LEU A 47 8.27 -1.27 -0.57
C LEU A 47 9.51 -1.54 -1.44
N THR A 48 9.30 -2.15 -2.60
CA THR A 48 10.32 -2.11 -3.66
C THR A 48 10.46 -0.69 -4.20
N GLU A 49 11.58 -0.39 -4.86
CA GLU A 49 11.78 0.92 -5.51
C GLU A 49 10.65 1.25 -6.49
N GLU A 50 10.17 0.25 -7.24
CA GLU A 50 9.06 0.42 -8.20
C GLU A 50 7.73 0.73 -7.50
N GLN A 51 7.43 0.07 -6.38
CA GLN A 51 6.24 0.36 -5.59
C GLN A 51 6.32 1.76 -4.97
N ALA A 52 7.46 2.13 -4.41
CA ALA A 52 7.67 3.45 -3.81
C ALA A 52 7.52 4.56 -4.87
N ALA A 53 8.09 4.37 -6.07
CA ALA A 53 7.92 5.30 -7.19
C ALA A 53 6.44 5.46 -7.57
N TYR A 54 5.70 4.35 -7.72
CA TYR A 54 4.27 4.39 -8.00
C TYR A 54 3.49 5.21 -6.97
N TYR A 55 3.72 4.97 -5.67
CA TYR A 55 3.03 5.70 -4.62
C TYR A 55 3.40 7.19 -4.60
N ASN A 56 4.65 7.55 -4.92
CA ASN A 56 5.07 8.95 -5.03
C ASN A 56 4.45 9.69 -6.22
N GLU A 57 4.06 8.97 -7.27
CA GLU A 57 3.39 9.52 -8.46
C GLU A 57 1.86 9.68 -8.26
N LEU A 58 1.28 9.11 -7.20
CA LEU A 58 -0.14 9.25 -6.92
C LEU A 58 -0.50 10.71 -6.66
N HIS A 59 -1.53 11.20 -7.35
CA HIS A 59 -2.10 12.52 -7.10
C HIS A 59 -2.62 12.63 -5.65
N GLU A 60 -2.46 13.80 -5.04
CA GLU A 60 -2.85 14.02 -3.63
C GLU A 60 -4.33 13.75 -3.37
N ASP A 61 -5.22 14.10 -4.30
CA ASP A 61 -6.66 13.78 -4.16
C ASP A 61 -6.92 12.27 -4.09
N PHE A 62 -6.17 11.48 -4.86
CA PHE A 62 -6.27 10.03 -4.80
C PHE A 62 -5.65 9.47 -3.51
N ASN A 63 -4.52 10.02 -3.06
CA ASN A 63 -3.91 9.66 -1.77
C ASN A 63 -4.89 9.90 -0.61
N TYR A 64 -5.60 11.04 -0.64
CA TYR A 64 -6.63 11.37 0.34
C TYR A 64 -7.80 10.40 0.30
N TYR A 65 -8.33 10.11 -0.89
CA TYR A 65 -9.41 9.12 -1.05
C TYR A 65 -9.00 7.73 -0.56
N LEU A 66 -7.79 7.28 -0.92
CA LEU A 66 -7.22 6.01 -0.47
C LEU A 66 -7.13 5.95 1.06
N GLY A 67 -6.66 7.04 1.68
CA GLY A 67 -6.55 7.15 3.13
C GLY A 67 -7.87 6.96 3.84
N TRP A 68 -8.93 7.60 3.34
CA TRP A 68 -10.28 7.45 3.90
C TRP A 68 -10.84 6.04 3.73
N GLN A 69 -10.69 5.42 2.55
CA GLN A 69 -11.13 4.05 2.31
C GLN A 69 -10.43 3.04 3.23
N MET A 70 -9.11 3.19 3.39
CA MET A 70 -8.35 2.33 4.29
C MET A 70 -8.74 2.57 5.75
N ALA A 71 -8.87 3.84 6.17
CA ALA A 71 -9.25 4.18 7.54
C ALA A 71 -10.63 3.62 7.92
N SER A 72 -11.63 3.69 7.03
CA SER A 72 -12.95 3.11 7.30
C SER A 72 -12.90 1.60 7.47
N ASN A 73 -12.09 0.91 6.65
CA ASN A 73 -11.93 -0.54 6.76
C ASN A 73 -11.21 -0.92 8.06
N VAL A 74 -10.17 -0.18 8.44
CA VAL A 74 -9.41 -0.41 9.68
C VAL A 74 -10.31 -0.22 10.92
N ILE A 75 -11.07 0.87 11.02
CA ILE A 75 -11.99 1.09 12.15
C ILE A 75 -13.08 0.03 12.18
N GLY A 76 -13.62 -0.33 11.02
CA GLY A 76 -14.66 -1.34 10.89
C GLY A 76 -14.17 -2.78 11.04
N ARG A 77 -12.86 -3.00 11.24
CA ARG A 77 -12.20 -4.33 11.19
C ARG A 77 -12.67 -5.14 9.98
N GLN A 78 -12.80 -4.47 8.84
CA GLN A 78 -13.19 -5.08 7.58
C GLN A 78 -11.96 -5.70 6.92
N PRO A 79 -12.11 -6.87 6.25
CA PRO A 79 -11.00 -7.50 5.56
C PRO A 79 -10.34 -6.58 4.54
N ILE A 80 -9.00 -6.57 4.51
CA ILE A 80 -8.22 -5.83 3.51
C ILE A 80 -7.38 -6.83 2.73
N THR A 81 -7.75 -7.06 1.47
CA THR A 81 -7.03 -7.98 0.59
C THR A 81 -6.28 -7.23 -0.51
N ILE A 82 -5.10 -7.73 -0.85
CA ILE A 82 -4.39 -7.35 -2.07
C ILE A 82 -4.25 -8.62 -2.92
N GLU A 83 -4.53 -8.48 -4.21
CA GLU A 83 -4.36 -9.59 -5.15
C GLU A 83 -2.88 -9.78 -5.49
N PRO A 84 -2.43 -11.02 -5.74
CA PRO A 84 -1.08 -11.25 -6.25
C PRO A 84 -0.90 -10.57 -7.60
N ILE A 85 0.32 -10.13 -7.89
CA ILE A 85 0.66 -9.54 -9.18
C ILE A 85 0.39 -10.60 -10.27
N PRO A 86 -0.44 -10.31 -11.29
CA PRO A 86 -0.69 -11.25 -12.39
C PRO A 86 0.62 -11.65 -13.07
N ALA A 87 0.75 -12.93 -13.42
CA ALA A 87 1.98 -13.46 -14.02
C ALA A 87 2.35 -12.75 -15.34
N GLU A 88 1.37 -12.22 -16.05
CA GLU A 88 1.55 -11.45 -17.29
C GLU A 88 2.17 -10.07 -17.04
N ALA A 89 1.88 -9.43 -15.90
CA ALA A 89 2.40 -8.11 -15.55
C ALA A 89 3.93 -8.13 -15.31
N SER A 90 4.46 -9.24 -14.78
CA SER A 90 5.90 -9.51 -14.66
C SER A 90 6.62 -9.53 -16.02
N ARG A 91 5.93 -9.92 -17.10
CA ARG A 91 6.51 -9.91 -18.46
C ARG A 91 6.55 -8.51 -19.07
N ALA A 92 5.58 -7.66 -18.74
CA ALA A 92 5.47 -6.30 -19.30
C ALA A 92 6.54 -5.35 -18.73
N SER A 93 6.91 -5.46 -17.45
CA SER A 93 7.97 -4.64 -16.83
C SER A 93 9.34 -4.88 -17.48
N ASN A 94 9.64 -6.15 -17.84
CA ASN A 94 10.85 -6.52 -18.57
C ASN A 94 10.88 -6.02 -20.03
N SER A 95 9.73 -5.78 -20.64
CA SER A 95 9.63 -5.23 -21.99
C SER A 95 10.00 -3.74 -22.03
N ARG A 96 9.56 -2.96 -21.02
CA ARG A 96 9.88 -1.51 -20.92
C ARG A 96 11.38 -1.22 -20.77
N LYS A 97 12.16 -2.12 -20.17
CA LYS A 97 13.63 -1.96 -20.06
C LYS A 97 14.39 -2.10 -21.40
N LYS A 98 13.76 -2.62 -22.46
CA LYS A 98 14.44 -2.88 -23.75
C LYS A 98 14.32 -1.77 -24.79
N THR A 99 13.44 -0.78 -24.61
CA THR A 99 13.22 0.26 -25.63
C THR A 99 13.98 1.54 -25.26
N SER A 100 15.29 1.54 -25.44
CA SER A 100 16.04 2.79 -25.63
C SER A 100 15.99 3.12 -27.12
N VAL A 101 15.13 4.08 -27.49
CA VAL A 101 15.15 4.62 -28.86
C VAL A 101 16.24 5.67 -28.90
N SER A 102 17.39 5.31 -29.47
CA SER A 102 18.38 6.30 -29.89
C SER A 102 17.83 7.03 -31.10
N VAL A 103 17.51 8.32 -30.94
CA VAL A 103 17.21 9.21 -32.06
C VAL A 103 18.54 9.65 -32.66
N ILE A 104 18.73 9.38 -33.96
CA ILE A 104 19.88 9.81 -34.79
C ILE A 104 19.58 11.20 -35.34
#